data_AF-A0A527ZIT3-F1
#
_entry.id   AF-A0A527ZIT3-F1
#
_cell.length_a   1.000
_cell.length_b   1.000
_cell.length_c   1.000
_cell.angle_alpha   90.00
_cell.angle_beta   90.00
_cell.angle_gamma   90.00
#
_symmetry.space_group_name_H-M   'P 1'
#
loop_
_entity.id
_entity.type
_entity.pdbx_description
1 polymer ?
#
loop_
_entity_poly.entity_id
_entity_poly.type
_entity_poly.pdbx_seq_one_letter_code
_entity_poly.pdbx_strand_id
1 'polypeptide(L)'
;KGAARRAAALGIEGKWAIHPSQIALANDVFSPPEKEVTRARRILEVLKEAEAQGKGAAALDGKMIDAASERMARNVLAVNEAIERAGQAHLAAQ
;
A
#
# COMPACT_ATOMS: atom_id res chain seq x y z
N LYS A 1 18.10 7.33 6.75
CA LYS A 1 17.09 6.58 5.94
C LYS A 1 17.59 5.24 5.35
N GLY A 2 18.89 5.00 5.14
CA GLY A 2 19.37 3.80 4.42
C GLY A 2 18.91 2.44 4.96
N ALA A 3 18.95 2.22 6.28
CA ALA A 3 18.46 0.97 6.88
C ALA A 3 16.94 0.77 6.71
N ALA A 4 16.15 1.85 6.78
CA ALA A 4 14.71 1.79 6.56
C ALA A 4 14.38 1.40 5.11
N ARG A 5 15.06 1.99 4.12
CA ARG A 5 14.87 1.66 2.69
C ARG A 5 15.20 0.20 2.38
N ARG A 6 16.30 -0.32 2.96
CA ARG A 6 16.65 -1.74 2.82
C ARG A 6 15.58 -2.65 3.41
N ALA A 7 15.05 -2.30 4.58
CA ALA A 7 13.99 -3.06 5.22
C ALA A 7 12.69 -3.05 4.38
N ALA A 8 12.26 -1.88 3.91
CA ALA A 8 11.08 -1.74 3.04
C ALA A 8 11.21 -2.57 1.75
N ALA A 9 12.39 -2.58 1.12
CA ALA A 9 12.65 -3.39 -0.07
C ALA A 9 12.55 -4.91 0.18
N LEU A 10 12.66 -5.37 1.43
CA LEU A 10 12.48 -6.76 1.83
C LEU A 10 11.03 -7.08 2.25
N GLY A 11 10.11 -6.12 2.17
CA GLY A 11 8.72 -6.29 2.59
C GLY A 11 8.45 -6.03 4.08
N ILE A 12 9.39 -5.41 4.81
CA ILE A 12 9.13 -4.97 6.19
C ILE A 12 8.23 -3.72 6.17
N GLU A 13 7.24 -3.69 7.04
CA GLU A 13 6.17 -2.67 7.05
C GLU A 13 6.45 -1.46 7.97
N GLY A 14 7.56 -1.47 8.70
CA GLY A 14 7.88 -0.38 9.62
C GLY A 14 9.27 -0.44 10.23
N LYS A 15 9.59 0.59 11.01
CA LYS A 15 10.82 0.66 11.79
C LYS A 15 10.57 1.35 13.12
N TRP A 16 11.13 0.79 14.19
CA TRP A 16 11.09 1.42 15.51
C TRP A 16 11.80 2.78 15.49
N ALA A 17 11.16 3.77 16.11
CA ALA A 17 11.74 5.07 16.39
C ALA A 17 12.09 5.16 17.88
N ILE A 18 13.38 5.30 18.19
CA ILE A 18 13.88 5.48 19.57
C ILE A 18 14.17 6.96 19.89
N HIS A 19 14.02 7.84 18.91
CA HIS A 19 14.17 9.28 19.04
C HIS A 19 13.14 9.99 18.15
N PRO A 20 12.52 11.11 18.59
CA PRO A 20 11.46 11.78 17.83
C PRO A 20 11.82 12.15 16.39
N SER A 21 13.08 12.54 16.13
CA SER A 21 13.55 12.88 14.77
C SER A 21 13.49 11.70 13.77
N GLN A 22 13.33 10.47 14.25
CA GLN A 22 13.24 9.27 13.40
C GLN A 22 11.82 9.03 12.87
N ILE A 23 10.80 9.62 13.50
CA ILE A 23 9.39 9.38 13.18
C ILE A 23 9.10 9.80 11.73
N ALA A 24 9.38 11.05 11.38
CA ALA A 24 9.16 11.56 10.03
C ALA A 24 9.95 10.78 8.96
N LEU A 25 11.17 10.33 9.30
CA LEU A 25 12.01 9.55 8.39
C LEU A 25 11.47 8.12 8.17
N ALA A 26 10.85 7.52 9.19
CA ALA A 26 10.23 6.21 9.08
C ALA A 26 8.92 6.31 8.28
N ASN A 27 8.05 7.26 8.63
CA ASN A 27 6.78 7.47 7.93
C ASN A 27 6.99 7.70 6.43
N ASP A 28 7.93 8.58 6.05
CA ASP A 28 8.28 8.82 4.64
C ASP A 28 8.72 7.55 3.88
N VAL A 29 9.33 6.58 4.56
CA VAL A 29 9.85 5.37 3.91
C VAL A 29 8.81 4.25 3.85
N PHE A 30 7.95 4.14 4.86
CA PHE A 30 7.00 3.02 4.98
C PHE A 30 5.56 3.39 4.58
N SER A 31 5.26 4.67 4.36
CA SER A 31 4.01 5.06 3.69
C SER A 31 4.02 4.56 2.24
N PRO A 32 2.93 3.92 1.78
CA PRO A 32 2.85 3.43 0.41
C PRO A 32 2.91 4.62 -0.56
N PRO A 33 3.74 4.56 -1.62
CA PRO A 33 3.79 5.63 -2.60
C PRO A 33 2.51 5.65 -3.43
N GLU A 34 2.09 6.83 -3.88
CA GLU A 34 0.84 7.03 -4.63
C GLU A 34 0.70 6.08 -5.84
N LYS A 35 1.80 5.82 -6.55
CA LYS A 35 1.83 4.87 -7.68
C LYS A 35 1.40 3.44 -7.29
N GLU A 36 1.74 2.99 -6.07
CA GLU A 36 1.38 1.66 -5.58
C GLU A 36 -0.09 1.63 -5.16
N VAL A 37 -0.58 2.70 -4.55
CA VAL A 37 -2.00 2.87 -4.20
C VAL A 37 -2.86 2.86 -5.47
N THR A 38 -2.47 3.62 -6.50
CA THR A 38 -3.16 3.66 -7.79
C THR A 38 -3.13 2.29 -8.48
N ARG A 39 -1.99 1.60 -8.48
CA ARG A 39 -1.90 0.25 -9.01
C ARG A 39 -2.79 -0.73 -8.24
N ALA A 40 -2.83 -0.66 -6.92
CA ALA A 40 -3.68 -1.50 -6.09
C ALA A 40 -5.17 -1.32 -6.42
N ARG A 41 -5.63 -0.07 -6.61
CA ARG A 41 -7.02 0.19 -7.07
C ARG A 41 -7.31 -0.46 -8.43
N ARG A 42 -6.43 -0.28 -9.41
CA ARG A 42 -6.56 -0.89 -10.75
C ARG A 42 -6.60 -2.42 -10.70
N ILE A 43 -5.82 -3.06 -9.82
CA ILE A 43 -5.85 -4.52 -9.65
C ILE A 43 -7.25 -4.98 -9.22
N LEU A 44 -7.87 -4.30 -8.24
CA LEU A 44 -9.21 -4.66 -7.76
C LEU A 44 -10.28 -4.44 -8.83
N GLU A 45 -10.19 -3.36 -9.60
CA GLU A 45 -11.10 -3.07 -10.70
C GLU A 45 -11.05 -4.17 -11.78
N VAL A 46 -9.84 -4.48 -12.26
CA VAL A 46 -9.65 -5.48 -13.32
C VAL A 46 -10.03 -6.89 -12.87
N LEU A 47 -9.74 -7.26 -11.62
CA LEU A 47 -10.16 -8.56 -11.09
C LEU A 47 -11.67 -8.66 -10.92
N LYS A 48 -12.34 -7.58 -10.50
CA LYS A 48 -13.80 -7.52 -10.41
C LYS A 48 -14.45 -7.69 -11.79
N GLU A 49 -13.88 -7.07 -12.83
CA GLU A 49 -14.35 -7.26 -14.21
C GLU A 49 -14.15 -8.71 -14.70
N ALA A 50 -13.02 -9.32 -14.36
CA ALA A 50 -12.74 -10.71 -14.70
C ALA A 50 -13.66 -11.69 -13.97
N GLU A 51 -13.94 -11.45 -12.68
CA GLU A 51 -14.86 -12.24 -11.88
C GLU A 51 -16.29 -12.18 -12.46
N ALA A 52 -16.74 -11.01 -12.89
CA ALA A 52 -18.04 -10.85 -13.58
C ALA A 52 -18.12 -11.65 -14.90
N GLN A 53 -16.99 -11.98 -15.51
CA GLN A 53 -16.89 -12.84 -16.70
C GLN A 53 -16.63 -14.32 -16.35
N GLY A 54 -16.66 -14.69 -15.07
CA GLY A 54 -16.39 -16.04 -14.59
C GLY A 54 -14.92 -16.46 -14.64
N LYS A 55 -13.99 -15.50 -14.69
CA LYS A 55 -12.53 -15.75 -14.74
C LYS A 55 -11.89 -15.51 -13.37
N GLY A 56 -11.02 -16.41 -12.94
CA GLY A 56 -10.27 -16.29 -11.67
C GLY A 56 -8.96 -15.50 -11.75
N ALA A 57 -8.57 -15.04 -12.94
CA ALA A 57 -7.36 -14.28 -13.18
C ALA A 57 -7.55 -13.32 -14.36
N ALA A 58 -6.74 -12.26 -14.40
CA ALA A 58 -6.78 -11.22 -15.43
C ALA A 58 -5.37 -10.77 -15.81
N ALA A 59 -5.25 -9.99 -16.89
CA ALA A 59 -4.01 -9.34 -17.27
C ALA A 59 -4.09 -7.83 -16.99
N LEU A 60 -3.09 -7.28 -16.31
CA LEU A 60 -2.91 -5.85 -16.09
C LEU A 60 -1.47 -5.47 -16.46
N ASP A 61 -1.31 -4.50 -17.36
CA ASP A 61 -0.01 -4.02 -17.85
C ASP A 61 0.92 -5.17 -18.30
N GLY A 62 0.36 -6.17 -18.99
CA GLY A 62 1.08 -7.35 -19.49
C GLY A 62 1.44 -8.40 -18.43
N LYS A 63 0.94 -8.27 -17.19
CA LYS A 63 1.17 -9.22 -16.10
C LYS A 63 -0.12 -9.89 -15.65
N MET A 64 -0.04 -11.19 -15.35
CA MET A 64 -1.15 -11.93 -14.75
C MET A 64 -1.37 -11.46 -13.30
N ILE A 65 -2.63 -11.23 -12.95
CA ILE A 65 -3.09 -10.94 -11.59
C ILE A 65 -4.22 -11.90 -11.23
N ASP A 66 -4.32 -12.21 -9.94
CA ASP A 66 -5.18 -13.25 -9.38
C ASP A 66 -5.61 -12.90 -7.94
N ALA A 67 -6.24 -13.85 -7.24
CA ALA A 67 -6.67 -13.68 -5.85
C ALA A 67 -5.51 -13.33 -4.88
N ALA A 68 -4.28 -13.78 -5.14
CA ALA A 68 -3.12 -13.38 -4.32
C ALA A 68 -2.75 -11.91 -4.55
N SER A 69 -2.77 -11.49 -5.81
CA SER A 69 -2.60 -10.09 -6.21
C SER A 69 -3.66 -9.18 -5.59
N GLU A 70 -4.91 -9.66 -5.53
CA GLU A 70 -6.02 -8.96 -4.88
C GLU A 70 -5.75 -8.73 -3.39
N ARG A 71 -5.33 -9.76 -2.66
CA ARG A 71 -5.02 -9.66 -1.23
C ARG A 71 -3.91 -8.64 -0.96
N MET A 72 -2.84 -8.68 -1.75
CA MET A 72 -1.75 -7.70 -1.63
C MET A 72 -2.24 -6.27 -1.91
N ALA A 73 -3.07 -6.08 -2.95
CA ALA A 73 -3.65 -4.78 -3.26
C ALA A 73 -4.52 -4.25 -2.11
N ARG A 74 -5.37 -5.10 -1.52
CA ARG A 74 -6.19 -4.73 -0.35
C ARG A 74 -5.34 -4.30 0.84
N ASN A 75 -4.22 -4.98 1.11
CA ASN A 75 -3.32 -4.60 2.20
C ASN A 75 -2.74 -3.19 1.99
N VAL A 76 -2.27 -2.87 0.79
CA VAL A 76 -1.76 -1.53 0.46
C VAL A 76 -2.82 -0.45 0.68
N LEU A 77 -4.05 -0.69 0.21
CA LEU A 77 -5.14 0.26 0.38
C LEU A 77 -5.55 0.43 1.85
N ALA A 78 -5.60 -0.65 2.62
CA ALA A 78 -5.93 -0.59 4.05
C ALA A 78 -4.90 0.25 4.84
N VAL A 79 -3.61 0.08 4.55
CA VAL A 79 -2.54 0.90 5.16
C VAL A 79 -2.69 2.37 4.75
N ASN A 80 -2.91 2.65 3.46
CA ASN A 80 -3.11 4.01 2.97
C ASN A 80 -4.33 4.68 3.66
N GLU A 81 -5.47 4.01 3.72
CA GLU A 81 -6.68 4.51 4.38
C GLU A 81 -6.47 4.78 5.88
N ALA A 82 -5.69 3.93 6.57
CA ALA A 82 -5.33 4.17 7.96
C ALA A 82 -4.49 5.44 8.13
N ILE A 83 -3.53 5.69 7.23
CA ILE A 83 -2.69 6.90 7.24
C ILE A 83 -3.53 8.14 6.95
N GLU A 84 -4.38 8.12 5.92
CA GLU A 84 -5.26 9.24 5.56
C GLU A 84 -6.19 9.60 6.72
N ARG A 85 -6.82 8.60 7.34
CA ARG A 85 -7.68 8.80 8.51
C ARG A 85 -6.92 9.40 9.70
N ALA A 86 -5.70 8.94 9.96
CA ALA A 86 -4.87 9.51 11.02
C ALA A 86 -4.47 10.97 10.73
N GLY A 87 -4.16 11.29 9.46
CA GLY A 87 -3.89 12.65 9.01
C GLY A 87 -5.09 13.58 9.17
N GLN A 88 -6.28 13.13 8.77
CA GLN A 88 -7.53 13.87 8.94
C GLN A 88 -7.86 14.12 10.41
N ALA A 89 -7.71 13.11 11.27
CA ALA A 89 -7.92 13.25 12.70
C ALA A 89 -6.96 14.26 13.34
N HIS A 90 -5.70 14.29 12.90
CA HIS A 90 -4.72 15.28 13.36
C HIS A 90 -5.11 16.71 12.96
N LEU A 91 -5.54 16.91 11.71
CA LEU A 91 -5.97 18.21 11.21
C LEU A 91 -7.25 18.70 11.90
N ALA A 92 -8.18 17.81 12.23
CA ALA A 92 -9.41 18.16 12.93
C ALA A 92 -9.21 18.52 14.42
N ALA A 93 -8.09 18.11 15.00
CA ALA A 93 -7.74 18.36 16.40
C ALA A 93 -6.85 19.61 16.59
N GLN A 94 -6.43 20.26 15.50
CA GLN A 94 -5.69 21.52 15.48
C GLN A 94 -6.63 22.70 15.28
#